data_AF-A0A8I1V186-F1
#
_entry.id   AF-A0A8I1V186-F1
#
_cell.length_a   1.000
_cell.length_b   1.000
_cell.length_c   1.000
_cell.angle_alpha   90.00
_cell.angle_beta   90.00
_cell.angle_gamma   90.00
#
_symmetry.space_group_name_H-M   'P 1'
#
loop_
_entity.id
_entity.type
_entity.pdbx_description
1 polymer ?
#
loop_
_entity_poly.entity_id
_entity_poly.type
_entity_poly.pdbx_seq_one_letter_code
_entity_poly.pdbx_strand_id
1 'polypeptide(L)'
;MTTILLPFHQDERIGRDSITLPAGIPTTEVAPQLDVVETQWQRLAALYNHLADEVATRLDSPEPTTVVTGDCLALLGTLAGTQRAGLSPSLVWFDAHGDVHTVASSTSGYLGGMALRMAVGGDPDLLTRPLGMATLPEAQAVLVDARDLDPAEKEYLAQAAVTHTSVDTMDAALLPGSGPVILHVDLDVIDASEIPGLRFPAPNGPTSGSVIDALRRLLDSGRVAVLDIACPWYDPRDEDELRRRAALLARVLELRASN
;
A
#
# COMPACT_ATOMS: atom_id res chain seq x y z
N MET A 1 17.38 -9.34 2.19
CA MET A 1 16.54 -9.28 0.98
C MET A 1 16.52 -7.86 0.39
N THR A 2 16.29 -7.68 -0.91
CA THR A 2 16.28 -6.35 -1.56
C THR A 2 14.89 -5.71 -1.48
N THR A 3 14.80 -4.43 -1.09
CA THR A 3 13.57 -3.63 -1.12
C THR A 3 13.28 -3.17 -2.55
N ILE A 4 12.03 -3.21 -2.99
CA ILE A 4 11.59 -2.53 -4.23
C ILE A 4 11.18 -1.11 -3.86
N LEU A 5 11.72 -0.12 -4.54
CA LEU A 5 11.29 1.28 -4.43
C LEU A 5 10.62 1.70 -5.74
N LEU A 6 9.37 2.15 -5.66
CA LEU A 6 8.66 2.82 -6.74
C LEU A 6 8.55 4.32 -6.37
N PRO A 7 9.46 5.19 -6.85
CA PRO A 7 9.49 6.60 -6.46
C PRO A 7 8.50 7.42 -7.28
N PHE A 8 7.23 7.03 -7.26
CA PHE A 8 6.15 7.69 -7.97
C PHE A 8 4.98 7.94 -7.03
N HIS A 9 4.30 9.06 -7.27
CA HIS A 9 2.98 9.35 -6.76
C HIS A 9 2.06 9.34 -7.99
N GLN A 10 1.26 8.30 -8.14
CA GLN A 10 0.55 7.92 -9.35
C GLN A 10 1.55 7.78 -10.52
N ASP A 11 1.42 8.58 -11.57
CA ASP A 11 2.30 8.57 -12.74
C ASP A 11 3.37 9.66 -12.70
N GLU A 12 3.48 10.40 -11.59
CA GLU A 12 4.46 11.46 -11.40
C GLU A 12 5.62 10.99 -10.54
N ARG A 13 6.85 11.11 -11.05
CA ARG A 13 8.05 10.77 -10.28
C ARG A 13 8.24 11.79 -9.16
N ILE A 14 8.39 11.31 -7.93
CA ILE A 14 8.61 12.17 -6.76
C ILE A 14 10.09 12.52 -6.58
N GLY A 15 10.36 13.51 -5.73
CA GLY A 15 11.71 13.93 -5.38
C GLY A 15 12.50 12.79 -4.73
N ARG A 16 13.83 12.83 -4.89
CA ARG A 16 14.73 11.83 -4.30
C ARG A 16 14.60 11.73 -2.78
N ASP A 17 14.31 12.85 -2.14
CA ASP A 17 14.22 12.93 -0.67
C ASP A 17 12.79 12.72 -0.16
N SER A 18 11.79 12.56 -1.04
CA SER A 18 10.40 12.29 -0.62
C SER A 18 10.30 10.94 0.10
N ILE A 19 10.98 9.90 -0.40
CA ILE A 19 11.09 8.59 0.26
C ILE A 19 12.57 8.30 0.53
N THR A 20 12.96 8.41 1.80
CA THR A 20 14.34 8.14 2.22
C THR A 20 14.43 6.82 2.96
N LEU A 21 14.97 5.81 2.27
CA LEU A 21 15.25 4.51 2.87
C LEU A 21 16.56 4.56 3.68
N PRO A 22 16.66 3.79 4.78
CA PRO A 22 17.89 3.66 5.55
C PRO A 22 19.10 3.23 4.71
N ALA A 23 20.26 3.80 5.03
CA ALA A 23 21.52 3.41 4.39
C ALA A 23 21.82 1.92 4.60
N GLY A 24 22.33 1.26 3.56
CA GLY A 24 22.73 -0.15 3.61
C GLY A 24 21.60 -1.15 3.36
N ILE A 25 20.35 -0.71 3.20
CA ILE A 25 19.27 -1.58 2.71
C ILE A 25 19.43 -1.76 1.19
N PRO A 26 19.69 -2.98 0.69
CA PRO A 26 19.72 -3.22 -0.74
C PRO A 26 18.37 -2.81 -1.34
N THR A 27 18.41 -1.97 -2.37
CA THR A 27 17.21 -1.40 -2.99
C THR A 27 17.31 -1.53 -4.50
N THR A 28 16.22 -1.93 -5.13
CA THR A 28 16.03 -1.84 -6.57
C THR A 28 14.94 -0.83 -6.83
N GLU A 29 15.29 0.19 -7.59
CA GLU A 29 14.36 1.23 -8.00
C GLU A 29 13.66 0.80 -9.29
N VAL A 30 12.33 0.81 -9.28
CA VAL A 30 11.49 0.65 -10.46
C VAL A 30 11.13 2.05 -10.93
N ALA A 31 11.84 2.56 -11.92
CA ALA A 31 11.60 3.90 -12.47
C ALA A 31 11.69 3.91 -14.00
N PRO A 32 10.73 3.25 -14.68
CA PRO A 32 10.69 3.25 -16.14
C PRO A 32 10.44 4.66 -16.66
N GLN A 33 10.84 4.91 -17.91
CA GLN A 33 10.43 6.10 -18.62
C GLN A 33 8.99 5.92 -19.11
N LEU A 34 8.10 6.80 -18.69
CA LEU A 34 6.69 6.80 -19.11
C LEU A 34 6.50 7.69 -20.35
N ASP A 35 5.61 7.28 -21.26
CA ASP A 35 5.35 8.05 -22.47
C ASP A 35 4.38 9.22 -22.20
N VAL A 36 4.78 10.41 -22.65
CA VAL A 36 4.01 11.65 -22.48
C VAL A 36 2.77 11.72 -23.38
N VAL A 37 2.68 10.92 -24.44
CA VAL A 37 1.50 10.92 -25.33
C VAL A 37 0.35 10.05 -24.81
N GLU A 38 0.63 9.18 -23.85
CA GLU A 38 -0.35 8.28 -23.26
C GLU A 38 -1.31 9.01 -22.31
N THR A 39 -2.46 8.40 -22.05
CA THR A 39 -3.34 8.84 -20.95
C THR A 39 -2.73 8.48 -19.60
N GLN A 40 -3.19 9.12 -18.52
CA GLN A 40 -2.75 8.78 -17.16
C GLN A 40 -2.94 7.28 -16.86
N TRP A 41 -4.09 6.70 -17.23
CA TRP A 41 -4.36 5.28 -17.04
C TRP A 41 -3.39 4.36 -17.79
N GLN A 42 -3.00 4.72 -19.01
CA GLN A 42 -2.01 3.96 -19.78
C GLN A 42 -0.62 4.03 -19.14
N ARG A 43 -0.19 5.22 -18.70
CA ARG A 43 1.07 5.40 -17.98
C ARG A 43 1.11 4.62 -16.66
N LEU A 44 0.01 4.66 -15.90
CA LEU A 44 -0.13 3.89 -14.66
C LEU A 44 -0.08 2.38 -14.93
N ALA A 45 -0.79 1.89 -15.94
CA ALA A 45 -0.73 0.49 -16.32
C ALA A 45 0.70 0.07 -16.72
N ALA A 46 1.41 0.89 -17.50
CA ALA A 46 2.80 0.62 -17.86
C ALA A 46 3.72 0.59 -16.62
N LEU A 47 3.60 1.60 -15.74
CA LEU A 47 4.35 1.69 -14.49
C LEU A 47 4.13 0.46 -13.59
N TYR A 48 2.87 0.09 -13.38
CA TYR A 48 2.50 -1.03 -12.53
C TYR A 48 2.79 -2.38 -13.15
N ASN A 49 2.88 -2.49 -14.48
CA ASN A 49 3.42 -3.68 -15.15
C ASN A 49 4.91 -3.89 -14.79
N HIS A 50 5.72 -2.82 -14.80
CA HIS A 50 7.11 -2.90 -14.37
C HIS A 50 7.24 -3.26 -12.88
N LEU A 51 6.40 -2.69 -12.02
CA LEU A 51 6.35 -3.07 -10.61
C LEU A 51 5.98 -4.55 -10.45
N ALA A 52 4.94 -5.00 -11.14
CA ALA A 52 4.46 -6.38 -11.08
C ALA A 52 5.53 -7.39 -11.51
N ASP A 53 6.29 -7.09 -12.56
CA ASP A 53 7.40 -7.93 -13.01
C ASP A 53 8.49 -8.04 -11.93
N GLU A 54 8.88 -6.91 -11.32
CA GLU A 54 9.89 -6.93 -10.27
C GLU A 54 9.41 -7.70 -9.02
N VAL A 55 8.17 -7.47 -8.57
CA VAL A 55 7.56 -8.20 -7.45
C VAL A 55 7.53 -9.70 -7.71
N ALA A 56 7.13 -10.12 -8.92
CA ALA A 56 7.02 -11.53 -9.27
C ALA A 56 8.36 -12.28 -9.17
N THR A 57 9.48 -11.61 -9.45
CA THR A 57 10.82 -12.23 -9.38
C THR A 57 11.34 -12.46 -7.96
N ARG A 58 10.69 -11.88 -6.93
CA ARG A 58 11.19 -11.86 -5.54
C ARG A 58 10.41 -12.75 -4.57
N LEU A 59 9.30 -13.33 -5.01
CA LEU A 59 8.37 -14.09 -4.17
C LEU A 59 8.76 -15.56 -3.90
N ASP A 60 9.97 -15.96 -4.30
CA ASP A 60 10.56 -17.29 -4.00
C ASP A 60 11.47 -17.26 -2.74
N SER A 61 11.32 -16.25 -1.88
CA SER A 61 12.12 -16.07 -0.65
C SER A 61 11.32 -16.43 0.60
N PRO A 62 11.95 -16.97 1.65
CA PRO A 62 11.30 -17.19 2.94
C PRO A 62 10.96 -15.88 3.68
N GLU A 63 11.64 -14.79 3.37
CA GLU A 63 11.33 -13.46 3.90
C GLU A 63 10.26 -12.76 3.02
N PRO A 64 9.39 -11.92 3.60
CA PRO A 64 8.43 -11.15 2.83
C PRO A 64 9.13 -10.18 1.86
N THR A 65 8.68 -10.13 0.61
CA THR A 65 9.08 -9.07 -0.33
C THR A 65 8.61 -7.72 0.21
N THR A 66 9.42 -6.67 0.08
CA THR A 66 8.98 -5.32 0.47
C THR A 66 8.95 -4.39 -0.70
N VAL A 67 7.84 -3.67 -0.79
CA VAL A 67 7.61 -2.61 -1.76
C VAL A 67 7.38 -1.32 -0.99
N VAL A 68 8.05 -0.25 -1.41
CA VAL A 68 7.82 1.10 -0.89
C VAL A 68 7.44 2.01 -2.04
N THR A 69 6.31 2.69 -1.92
CA THR A 69 5.67 3.48 -2.98
C THR A 69 5.30 4.88 -2.47
N GLY A 70 4.96 5.81 -3.36
CA GLY A 70 4.52 7.17 -2.99
C GLY A 70 3.01 7.32 -2.80
N ASP A 71 2.22 6.25 -2.96
CA ASP A 71 0.77 6.22 -2.78
C ASP A 71 0.22 4.78 -2.78
N CYS A 72 -1.05 4.65 -2.39
CA CYS A 72 -1.78 3.38 -2.29
C CYS A 72 -2.16 2.74 -3.63
N LEU A 73 -2.30 3.51 -4.72
CA LEU A 73 -2.73 2.97 -6.02
C LEU A 73 -1.69 1.99 -6.58
N ALA A 74 -0.42 2.19 -6.24
CA ALA A 74 0.68 1.30 -6.62
C ALA A 74 0.50 -0.15 -6.12
N LEU A 75 -0.33 -0.39 -5.10
CA LEU A 75 -0.69 -1.73 -4.65
C LEU A 75 -1.25 -2.60 -5.79
N LEU A 76 -1.92 -2.02 -6.78
CA LEU A 76 -2.43 -2.79 -7.92
C LEU A 76 -1.30 -3.47 -8.71
N GLY A 77 -0.13 -2.83 -8.83
CA GLY A 77 1.06 -3.47 -9.40
C GLY A 77 1.63 -4.56 -8.49
N THR A 78 1.64 -4.33 -7.17
CA THR A 78 2.06 -5.34 -6.18
C THR A 78 1.17 -6.58 -6.19
N LEU A 79 -0.15 -6.41 -6.24
CA LEU A 79 -1.14 -7.49 -6.34
C LEU A 79 -0.98 -8.24 -7.66
N ALA A 80 -0.86 -7.53 -8.79
CA ALA A 80 -0.63 -8.14 -10.09
C ALA A 80 0.68 -8.96 -10.11
N GLY A 81 1.77 -8.44 -9.55
CA GLY A 81 3.04 -9.17 -9.44
C GLY A 81 2.95 -10.41 -8.56
N THR A 82 2.22 -10.32 -7.46
CA THR A 82 1.95 -11.46 -6.57
C THR A 82 1.18 -12.56 -7.29
N GLN A 83 0.19 -12.18 -8.10
CA GLN A 83 -0.56 -13.13 -8.93
C GLN A 83 0.26 -13.71 -10.08
N ARG A 84 1.16 -12.92 -10.71
CA ARG A 84 2.10 -13.41 -11.74
C ARG A 84 3.06 -14.46 -11.22
N ALA A 85 3.45 -14.37 -9.94
CA ALA A 85 4.22 -15.41 -9.27
C ALA A 85 3.41 -16.69 -8.98
N GLY A 86 2.13 -16.75 -9.35
CA GLY A 86 1.25 -17.89 -9.14
C GLY A 86 0.60 -17.94 -7.76
N LEU A 87 0.72 -16.88 -6.96
CA LEU A 87 0.09 -16.79 -5.65
C LEU A 87 -1.33 -16.21 -5.74
N SER A 88 -2.20 -16.61 -4.82
CA SER A 88 -3.55 -16.05 -4.66
C SER A 88 -3.66 -15.43 -3.27
N PRO A 89 -3.26 -14.16 -3.12
CA PRO A 89 -3.15 -13.54 -1.80
C PRO A 89 -4.50 -13.05 -1.26
N SER A 90 -4.59 -12.96 0.06
CA SER A 90 -5.52 -12.06 0.75
C SER A 90 -4.86 -10.70 0.96
N LEU A 91 -5.65 -9.68 1.27
CA LEU A 91 -5.20 -8.30 1.44
C LEU A 91 -5.56 -7.78 2.83
N VAL A 92 -4.57 -7.25 3.53
CA VAL A 92 -4.76 -6.48 4.77
C VAL A 92 -4.30 -5.05 4.49
N TRP A 93 -5.21 -4.10 4.67
CA TRP A 93 -5.08 -2.70 4.28
C TRP A 93 -5.11 -1.82 5.52
N PHE A 94 -3.95 -1.36 5.99
CA PHE A 94 -3.85 -0.38 7.06
C PHE A 94 -3.84 1.02 6.46
N ASP A 95 -4.84 1.83 6.79
CA ASP A 95 -5.02 3.15 6.19
C ASP A 95 -5.96 4.00 7.05
N ALA A 96 -5.75 5.32 7.09
CA ALA A 96 -6.72 6.23 7.71
C ALA A 96 -8.02 6.36 6.92
N HIS A 97 -7.97 6.09 5.61
CA HIS A 97 -9.05 6.23 4.64
C HIS A 97 -9.59 4.87 4.21
N GLY A 98 -10.71 4.89 3.49
CA GLY A 98 -11.30 3.67 2.96
C GLY A 98 -10.65 3.18 1.68
N ASP A 99 -10.18 4.10 0.83
CA ASP A 99 -9.71 3.85 -0.53
C ASP A 99 -10.68 3.02 -1.39
N VAL A 100 -11.98 3.16 -1.08
CA VAL A 100 -13.07 2.36 -1.66
C VAL A 100 -13.95 3.15 -2.64
N HIS A 101 -13.52 4.33 -3.08
CA HIS A 101 -14.22 5.06 -4.12
C HIS A 101 -14.14 4.35 -5.49
N THR A 102 -15.21 4.49 -6.26
CA THR A 102 -15.16 4.41 -7.72
C THR A 102 -14.92 5.79 -8.32
N VAL A 103 -14.57 5.84 -9.62
CA VAL A 103 -14.49 7.11 -10.38
C VAL A 103 -15.78 7.93 -10.26
N ALA A 104 -16.94 7.27 -10.24
CA ALA A 104 -18.23 7.93 -10.14
C ALA A 104 -18.54 8.49 -8.74
N SER A 105 -18.00 7.87 -7.68
CA SER A 105 -18.28 8.26 -6.30
C SER A 105 -17.28 9.27 -5.72
N SER A 106 -16.07 9.34 -6.28
CA SER A 106 -15.02 10.25 -5.80
C SER A 106 -15.38 11.70 -6.06
N THR A 107 -15.19 12.56 -5.06
CA THR A 107 -15.43 14.00 -5.16
C THR A 107 -14.17 14.79 -5.52
N SER A 108 -12.99 14.23 -5.25
CA SER A 108 -11.68 14.85 -5.51
C SER A 108 -11.06 14.43 -6.84
N GLY A 109 -11.42 13.25 -7.35
CA GLY A 109 -10.75 12.61 -8.48
C GLY A 109 -9.36 12.05 -8.13
N TYR A 110 -8.98 12.05 -6.85
CA TYR A 110 -7.72 11.45 -6.41
C TYR A 110 -7.78 9.93 -6.54
N LEU A 111 -6.85 9.36 -7.31
CA LEU A 111 -6.90 7.95 -7.68
C LEU A 111 -6.49 7.01 -6.55
N GLY A 112 -5.66 7.45 -5.60
CA GLY A 112 -5.30 6.66 -4.41
C GLY A 112 -6.54 6.22 -3.64
N GLY A 113 -7.51 7.15 -3.48
CA GLY A 113 -8.82 6.91 -2.86
C GLY A 113 -9.71 5.82 -3.50
N MET A 114 -9.24 5.17 -4.57
CA MET A 114 -9.94 4.11 -5.30
C MET A 114 -9.20 2.77 -5.26
N ALA A 115 -8.00 2.72 -4.66
CA ALA A 115 -7.07 1.61 -4.82
C ALA A 115 -7.62 0.29 -4.26
N LEU A 116 -8.15 0.29 -3.03
CA LEU A 116 -8.79 -0.88 -2.45
C LEU A 116 -10.05 -1.27 -3.23
N ARG A 117 -10.84 -0.30 -3.71
CA ARG A 117 -12.02 -0.58 -4.55
C ARG A 117 -11.64 -1.34 -5.81
N MET A 118 -10.59 -0.91 -6.50
CA MET A 118 -10.10 -1.54 -7.73
C MET A 118 -9.57 -2.95 -7.48
N ALA A 119 -8.86 -3.16 -6.36
CA ALA A 119 -8.37 -4.47 -5.96
C ALA A 119 -9.50 -5.49 -5.75
N VAL A 120 -10.67 -5.04 -5.24
CA VAL A 120 -11.82 -5.91 -4.96
C VAL A 120 -12.91 -5.90 -6.05
N GLY A 121 -12.67 -5.29 -7.21
CA GLY A 121 -13.55 -5.42 -8.39
C GLY A 121 -14.21 -4.15 -8.93
N GLY A 122 -13.92 -2.99 -8.34
CA GLY A 122 -14.36 -1.70 -8.87
C GLY A 122 -13.61 -1.29 -10.14
N ASP A 123 -14.33 -0.65 -11.06
CA ASP A 123 -13.80 -0.04 -12.29
C ASP A 123 -12.71 -0.89 -13.00
N PRO A 124 -12.96 -2.19 -13.28
CA PRO A 124 -11.91 -3.13 -13.67
C PRO A 124 -11.25 -2.78 -15.01
N ASP A 125 -11.91 -1.99 -15.83
CA ASP A 125 -11.46 -1.57 -17.16
C ASP A 125 -10.27 -0.58 -17.09
N LEU A 126 -10.07 0.09 -15.96
CA LEU A 126 -9.06 1.14 -15.80
C LEU A 126 -7.65 0.60 -15.55
N LEU A 127 -7.49 -0.32 -14.61
CA LEU A 127 -6.17 -0.86 -14.23
C LEU A 127 -6.18 -2.39 -14.07
N THR A 128 -7.20 -2.97 -13.46
CA THR A 128 -7.29 -4.43 -13.25
C THR A 128 -7.11 -5.24 -14.54
N ARG A 129 -7.93 -4.97 -15.55
CA ARG A 129 -7.86 -5.68 -16.84
C ARG A 129 -6.57 -5.33 -17.61
N PRO A 130 -6.15 -4.06 -17.73
CA PRO A 130 -4.86 -3.72 -18.33
C PRO A 130 -3.64 -4.40 -17.71
N LEU A 131 -3.66 -4.70 -16.41
CA LEU A 131 -2.59 -5.41 -15.71
C LEU A 131 -2.65 -6.94 -15.84
N GLY A 132 -3.75 -7.48 -16.41
CA GLY A 132 -4.03 -8.91 -16.40
C GLY A 132 -4.29 -9.46 -14.99
N MET A 133 -4.71 -8.59 -14.07
CA MET A 133 -4.93 -8.90 -12.66
C MET A 133 -6.33 -9.50 -12.44
N ALA A 134 -6.44 -10.50 -11.58
CA ALA A 134 -7.71 -10.96 -11.04
C ALA A 134 -8.08 -10.13 -9.81
N THR A 135 -9.34 -9.75 -9.68
CA THR A 135 -9.80 -9.04 -8.46
C THR A 135 -9.94 -10.00 -7.29
N LEU A 136 -9.75 -9.48 -6.09
CA LEU A 136 -9.98 -10.21 -4.86
C LEU A 136 -11.48 -10.26 -4.55
N PRO A 137 -12.02 -11.39 -4.07
CA PRO A 137 -13.30 -11.37 -3.39
C PRO A 137 -13.23 -10.39 -2.21
N GLU A 138 -14.26 -9.57 -2.00
CA GLU A 138 -14.30 -8.59 -0.89
C GLU A 138 -14.00 -9.23 0.47
N ALA A 139 -14.45 -10.47 0.70
CA ALA A 139 -14.19 -11.25 1.93
C ALA A 139 -12.72 -11.68 2.11
N GLN A 140 -11.86 -11.48 1.11
CA GLN A 140 -10.40 -11.67 1.20
C GLN A 140 -9.67 -10.35 1.51
N ALA A 141 -10.39 -9.27 1.76
CA ALA A 141 -9.84 -7.98 2.17
C ALA A 141 -10.23 -7.63 3.62
N VAL A 142 -9.25 -7.13 4.37
CA VAL A 142 -9.44 -6.53 5.70
C VAL A 142 -8.98 -5.08 5.62
N LEU A 143 -9.88 -4.15 5.91
CA LEU A 143 -9.61 -2.74 6.10
C LEU A 143 -9.37 -2.47 7.60
N VAL A 144 -8.22 -1.91 7.93
CA VAL A 144 -7.77 -1.65 9.30
C VAL A 144 -7.68 -0.15 9.52
N ASP A 145 -8.38 0.31 10.55
CA ASP A 145 -8.64 1.71 10.92
C ASP A 145 -9.74 2.41 10.09
N ALA A 146 -9.42 2.99 8.93
CA ALA A 146 -10.37 3.74 8.09
C ALA A 146 -11.25 4.72 8.89
N ARG A 147 -10.61 5.54 9.73
CA ARG A 147 -11.28 6.53 10.60
C ARG A 147 -11.83 7.73 9.82
N ASP A 148 -11.25 8.06 8.67
CA ASP A 148 -11.63 9.19 7.82
C ASP A 148 -12.29 8.70 6.54
N LEU A 149 -13.60 8.43 6.64
CA LEU A 149 -14.40 7.90 5.54
C LEU A 149 -15.39 8.92 5.02
N ASP A 150 -15.41 9.09 3.70
CA ASP A 150 -16.42 9.85 3.00
C ASP A 150 -17.80 9.14 3.08
N PRO A 151 -18.92 9.89 2.92
CA PRO A 151 -20.26 9.28 2.96
C PRO A 151 -20.45 8.12 1.99
N ALA A 152 -19.95 8.23 0.75
CA ALA A 152 -20.06 7.18 -0.25
C ALA A 152 -19.27 5.91 0.11
N GLU A 153 -18.12 6.06 0.78
CA GLU A 153 -17.33 4.93 1.26
C GLU A 153 -18.05 4.20 2.39
N LYS A 154 -18.66 4.94 3.33
CA LYS A 154 -19.51 4.36 4.40
C LYS A 154 -20.67 3.57 3.82
N GLU A 155 -21.35 4.10 2.81
CA GLU A 155 -22.47 3.43 2.15
C GLU A 155 -22.05 2.11 1.48
N TYR A 156 -20.89 2.11 0.82
CA TYR A 156 -20.32 0.91 0.22
C TYR A 156 -19.90 -0.12 1.29
N LEU A 157 -19.11 0.30 2.29
CA LEU A 157 -18.61 -0.60 3.34
C LEU A 157 -19.73 -1.20 4.19
N ALA A 158 -20.88 -0.53 4.33
CA ALA A 158 -22.05 -1.07 5.00
C ALA A 158 -22.67 -2.29 4.29
N GLN A 159 -22.35 -2.51 3.01
CA GLN A 159 -22.90 -3.59 2.18
C GLN A 159 -21.83 -4.55 1.67
N ALA A 160 -20.58 -4.11 1.63
CA ALA A 160 -19.45 -4.90 1.17
C ALA A 160 -19.12 -6.05 2.14
N ALA A 161 -18.51 -7.12 1.62
CA ALA A 161 -17.98 -8.20 2.45
C ALA A 161 -16.55 -7.95 2.97
N VAL A 162 -16.04 -6.72 2.84
CA VAL A 162 -14.74 -6.30 3.38
C VAL A 162 -14.83 -6.29 4.91
N THR A 163 -13.90 -6.97 5.58
CA THR A 163 -13.84 -6.91 7.04
C THR A 163 -13.25 -5.57 7.47
N HIS A 164 -13.92 -4.84 8.36
CA HIS A 164 -13.43 -3.58 8.92
C HIS A 164 -13.08 -3.76 10.40
N THR A 165 -11.86 -3.37 10.80
CA THR A 165 -11.35 -3.54 12.16
C THR A 165 -10.43 -2.39 12.56
N SER A 166 -9.99 -2.35 13.83
CA SER A 166 -9.02 -1.37 14.32
C SER A 166 -7.60 -1.94 14.40
N VAL A 167 -6.59 -1.07 14.48
CA VAL A 167 -5.18 -1.50 14.66
C VAL A 167 -4.98 -2.33 15.94
N ASP A 168 -5.66 -1.98 17.03
CA ASP A 168 -5.53 -2.66 18.31
C ASP A 168 -6.16 -4.05 18.32
N THR A 169 -7.20 -4.26 17.50
CA THR A 169 -7.89 -5.54 17.35
C THR A 169 -7.29 -6.43 16.26
N MET A 170 -6.47 -5.86 15.36
CA MET A 170 -5.87 -6.62 14.27
C MET A 170 -4.80 -7.60 14.78
N ASP A 171 -4.99 -8.87 14.43
CA ASP A 171 -4.08 -9.97 14.72
C ASP A 171 -4.12 -11.06 13.63
N ALA A 172 -3.33 -12.12 13.81
CA ALA A 172 -3.23 -13.21 12.85
C ALA A 172 -4.52 -14.02 12.67
N ALA A 173 -5.45 -14.01 13.64
CA ALA A 173 -6.71 -14.74 13.55
C ALA A 173 -7.73 -14.05 12.64
N LEU A 174 -7.55 -12.76 12.37
CA LEU A 174 -8.35 -11.99 11.40
C LEU A 174 -7.81 -12.06 9.97
N LEU A 175 -6.67 -12.72 9.73
CA LEU A 175 -6.13 -12.91 8.39
C LEU A 175 -7.06 -13.79 7.54
N PRO A 176 -7.54 -13.30 6.37
CA PRO A 176 -8.49 -14.06 5.55
C PRO A 176 -7.88 -15.35 4.99
N GLY A 177 -8.68 -16.41 4.96
CA GLY A 177 -8.26 -17.70 4.40
C GLY A 177 -7.00 -18.29 5.06
N SER A 178 -6.31 -19.18 4.35
CA SER A 178 -5.05 -19.81 4.78
C SER A 178 -3.86 -19.49 3.86
N GLY A 179 -4.10 -18.72 2.79
CA GLY A 179 -3.10 -18.38 1.78
C GLY A 179 -2.15 -17.25 2.19
N PRO A 180 -1.27 -16.83 1.27
CA PRO A 180 -0.37 -15.70 1.48
C PRO A 180 -1.16 -14.39 1.68
N VAL A 181 -0.51 -13.42 2.32
CA VAL A 181 -1.08 -12.10 2.62
C VAL A 181 -0.21 -11.03 1.97
N ILE A 182 -0.83 -10.08 1.29
CA ILE A 182 -0.25 -8.77 1.04
C ILE A 182 -0.66 -7.89 2.22
N LEU A 183 0.33 -7.43 2.99
CA LEU A 183 0.16 -6.48 4.07
C LEU A 183 0.49 -5.10 3.53
N HIS A 184 -0.55 -4.34 3.21
CA HIS A 184 -0.47 -2.96 2.76
C HIS A 184 -0.59 -2.00 3.94
N VAL A 185 0.26 -0.99 3.94
CA VAL A 185 0.31 0.03 4.98
C VAL A 185 0.47 1.40 4.34
N ASP A 186 -0.59 2.18 4.29
CA ASP A 186 -0.46 3.62 4.19
C ASP A 186 0.05 4.16 5.53
N LEU A 187 1.14 4.91 5.51
CA LEU A 187 1.69 5.52 6.71
C LEU A 187 0.75 6.58 7.32
N ASP A 188 -0.24 7.09 6.59
CA ASP A 188 -1.27 7.99 7.12
C ASP A 188 -2.22 7.32 8.14
N VAL A 189 -2.22 5.98 8.22
CA VAL A 189 -2.90 5.24 9.29
C VAL A 189 -2.42 5.69 10.66
N ILE A 190 -1.17 6.14 10.78
CA ILE A 190 -0.61 6.69 12.02
C ILE A 190 -1.15 8.10 12.24
N ASP A 191 -1.36 8.47 13.50
CA ASP A 191 -1.81 9.81 13.86
C ASP A 191 -0.97 10.92 13.22
N ALA A 192 -1.64 11.87 12.57
CA ALA A 192 -1.01 12.97 11.85
C ALA A 192 -0.09 13.86 12.73
N SER A 193 -0.21 13.82 14.06
CA SER A 193 0.71 14.52 14.96
C SER A 193 2.10 13.89 15.06
N GLU A 194 2.24 12.59 14.74
CA GLU A 194 3.53 11.89 14.75
C GLU A 194 4.25 11.96 13.39
N ILE A 195 3.50 12.10 12.28
CA ILE A 195 4.05 12.06 10.92
C ILE A 195 3.80 13.38 10.16
N PRO A 196 4.82 14.26 10.06
CA PRO A 196 4.68 15.51 9.33
C PRO A 196 4.66 15.34 7.81
N GLY A 197 3.84 16.15 7.15
CA GLY A 197 3.79 16.38 5.69
C GLY A 197 3.24 15.22 4.85
N LEU A 198 2.36 14.43 5.46
CA LEU A 198 1.35 13.64 4.75
C LEU A 198 0.52 14.55 3.81
N ARG A 199 0.14 14.01 2.66
CA ARG A 199 -0.79 14.65 1.71
C ARG A 199 -2.22 14.63 2.24
N PHE A 200 -2.59 13.55 2.94
CA PHE A 200 -3.92 13.32 3.51
C PHE A 200 -3.80 13.03 5.02
N PRO A 201 -3.40 14.02 5.84
CA PRO A 201 -3.24 13.80 7.27
C PRO A 201 -4.59 13.62 7.97
N ALA A 202 -4.81 12.45 8.58
CA ALA A 202 -5.98 12.20 9.42
C ALA A 202 -5.62 12.27 10.92
N PRO A 203 -6.28 13.11 11.73
CA PRO A 203 -6.03 13.18 13.18
C PRO A 203 -6.72 12.03 13.93
N ASN A 204 -6.36 11.87 15.22
CA ASN A 204 -6.91 10.87 16.15
C ASN A 204 -6.65 9.42 15.71
N GLY A 205 -5.49 9.19 15.10
CA GLY A 205 -5.04 7.86 14.70
C GLY A 205 -4.32 7.10 15.81
N PRO A 206 -3.98 5.82 15.58
CA PRO A 206 -3.05 5.07 16.39
C PRO A 206 -1.64 5.69 16.37
N THR A 207 -0.88 5.48 17.44
CA THR A 207 0.55 5.85 17.49
C THR A 207 1.37 5.01 16.51
N SER A 208 2.52 5.51 16.08
CA SER A 208 3.43 4.72 15.23
C SER A 208 3.86 3.42 15.93
N GLY A 209 3.95 3.42 17.27
CA GLY A 209 4.25 2.24 18.07
C GLY A 209 3.18 1.17 17.94
N SER A 210 1.91 1.54 18.13
CA SER A 210 0.77 0.61 18.01
C SER A 210 0.69 -0.03 16.63
N VAL A 211 0.90 0.77 15.56
CA VAL A 211 0.91 0.28 14.18
C VAL A 211 2.06 -0.70 13.97
N ILE A 212 3.29 -0.32 14.32
CA ILE A 212 4.48 -1.20 14.18
C ILE A 212 4.30 -2.52 14.95
N ASP A 213 3.72 -2.48 16.15
CA ASP A 213 3.46 -3.69 16.93
C ASP A 213 2.39 -4.58 16.28
N ALA A 214 1.36 -4.01 15.66
CA ALA A 214 0.39 -4.75 14.87
C ALA A 214 1.02 -5.40 13.64
N LEU A 215 1.81 -4.64 12.87
CA LEU A 215 2.54 -5.15 11.70
C LEU A 215 3.47 -6.31 12.09
N ARG A 216 4.19 -6.20 13.21
CA ARG A 216 5.05 -7.28 13.73
C ARG A 216 4.25 -8.56 13.98
N ARG A 217 3.11 -8.48 14.69
CA ARG A 217 2.26 -9.65 14.94
C ARG A 217 1.78 -10.32 13.66
N LEU A 218 1.48 -9.55 12.62
CA LEU A 218 1.08 -10.10 11.32
C LEU A 218 2.24 -10.72 10.56
N LEU A 219 3.42 -10.11 10.60
CA LEU A 219 4.64 -10.69 10.01
C LEU A 219 5.05 -12.00 10.70
N ASP A 220 4.97 -12.04 12.03
CA ASP A 220 5.28 -13.22 12.86
C ASP A 220 4.32 -14.40 12.60
N SER A 221 3.18 -14.16 11.94
CA SER A 221 2.30 -15.25 11.48
C SER A 221 2.93 -16.13 10.40
N GLY A 222 3.99 -15.66 9.73
CA GLY A 222 4.65 -16.34 8.61
C GLY A 222 3.82 -16.38 7.32
N ARG A 223 2.67 -15.69 7.27
CA ARG A 223 1.77 -15.66 6.10
C ARG A 223 1.98 -14.47 5.17
N VAL A 224 2.69 -13.43 5.62
CA VAL A 224 2.91 -12.22 4.83
C VAL A 224 3.92 -12.52 3.73
N ALA A 225 3.48 -12.51 2.48
CA ALA A 225 4.34 -12.69 1.32
C ALA A 225 4.90 -11.35 0.82
N VAL A 226 4.12 -10.27 0.98
CA VAL A 226 4.53 -8.91 0.64
C VAL A 226 4.17 -7.94 1.76
N LEU A 227 5.14 -7.12 2.17
CA LEU A 227 4.94 -5.89 2.93
C LEU A 227 4.97 -4.71 1.95
N ASP A 228 3.83 -4.10 1.70
CA ASP A 228 3.65 -2.98 0.78
C ASP A 228 3.42 -1.70 1.59
N ILE A 229 4.24 -0.68 1.39
CA ILE A 229 4.26 0.53 2.22
C ILE A 229 4.05 1.75 1.32
N ALA A 230 2.94 2.44 1.49
CA ALA A 230 2.64 3.69 0.82
C ALA A 230 3.10 4.89 1.67
N CYS A 231 3.83 5.81 1.04
CA CYS A 231 4.35 7.03 1.65
C CYS A 231 3.77 8.26 0.94
N PRO A 232 2.49 8.62 1.14
CA PRO A 232 1.85 9.75 0.46
C PRO A 232 2.31 11.08 1.07
N TRP A 233 3.59 11.43 0.89
CA TRP A 233 4.19 12.65 1.44
C TRP A 233 4.42 13.70 0.36
N TYR A 234 4.46 14.96 0.80
CA TYR A 234 5.12 16.01 0.04
C TYR A 234 6.63 15.92 0.23
N ASP A 235 7.39 16.63 -0.62
CA ASP A 235 8.83 16.82 -0.39
C ASP A 235 9.08 17.39 1.01
N PRO A 236 10.14 16.93 1.70
CA PRO A 236 10.43 17.36 3.05
C PRO A 236 10.70 18.87 3.09
N ARG A 237 10.08 19.56 4.05
CA ARG A 237 10.26 21.01 4.22
C ARG A 237 11.59 21.38 4.87
N ASP A 238 12.13 20.48 5.70
CA ASP A 238 13.38 20.64 6.43
C ASP A 238 14.02 19.28 6.76
N GLU A 239 15.26 19.33 7.26
CA GLU A 239 16.03 18.13 7.63
C GLU A 239 15.42 17.34 8.80
N ASP A 240 14.64 17.99 9.68
CA ASP A 240 14.03 17.34 10.84
C ASP A 240 12.81 16.50 10.43
N GLU A 241 12.00 16.99 9.50
CA GLU A 241 10.94 16.25 8.81
C GLU A 241 11.50 15.04 8.06
N LEU A 242 12.54 15.25 7.25
CA LEU A 242 13.25 14.18 6.55
C LEU A 242 13.74 13.09 7.51
N ARG A 243 14.39 13.49 8.62
CA ARG A 243 14.93 12.57 9.62
C ARG A 243 13.86 11.76 10.33
N ARG A 244 12.74 12.38 10.72
CA ARG A 244 11.61 11.69 11.38
C ARG A 244 10.98 10.64 10.47
N ARG A 245 10.75 11.00 9.20
CA ARG A 245 10.24 10.11 8.16
C ARG A 245 11.17 8.93 7.90
N ALA A 246 12.47 9.18 7.73
CA ALA A 246 13.46 8.13 7.53
C ALA A 246 13.56 7.19 8.75
N ALA A 247 13.48 7.73 9.97
CA ALA A 247 13.50 6.93 11.19
C ALA A 247 12.24 6.05 11.34
N LEU A 248 11.06 6.55 10.95
CA LEU A 248 9.84 5.74 10.92
C LEU A 248 9.97 4.59 9.92
N LEU A 249 10.38 4.89 8.68
CA LEU A 249 10.61 3.86 7.67
C LEU A 249 11.63 2.84 8.17
N ALA A 250 12.75 3.26 8.76
CA ALA A 250 13.73 2.35 9.35
C ALA A 250 13.10 1.33 10.29
N ARG A 251 12.28 1.79 11.24
CA ARG A 251 11.61 0.92 12.21
C ARG A 251 10.64 -0.07 11.57
N VAL A 252 9.91 0.33 10.53
CA VAL A 252 9.01 -0.57 9.79
C VAL A 252 9.83 -1.61 9.01
N LEU A 253 10.91 -1.18 8.37
CA LEU A 253 11.74 -2.05 7.55
C LEU A 253 12.58 -3.04 8.39
N GLU A 254 12.93 -2.69 9.62
CA GLU A 254 13.60 -3.57 10.60
C GLU A 254 12.76 -4.78 11.02
N LEU A 255 11.42 -4.71 10.87
CA LEU A 255 10.52 -5.83 11.17
C LEU A 255 10.85 -7.09 10.35
N ARG A 256 11.51 -6.92 9.21
CA ARG A 256 11.94 -8.01 8.33
C ARG A 256 13.13 -8.81 8.85
N ALA A 257 14.00 -8.17 9.64
CA ALA A 257 15.25 -8.77 10.10
C ALA A 257 15.07 -9.64 11.35
N SER A 258 13.86 -9.71 11.89
CA SER A 258 13.56 -10.34 13.18
C SER A 258 12.95 -11.75 13.08
N ASN A 259 12.77 -12.28 11.87
CA ASN A 259 12.12 -13.58 11.61
C ASN A 259 13.05 -14.57 10.90
#